data_AF-A0A2N9N6I5-F1
#
_entry.id   AF-A0A2N9N6I5-F1
#
_cell.length_a   1.000
_cell.length_b   1.000
_cell.length_c   1.000
_cell.angle_alpha   90.00
_cell.angle_beta   90.00
_cell.angle_gamma   90.00
#
_symmetry.space_group_name_H-M   'P 1'
#
loop_
_entity.id
_entity.type
_entity.pdbx_description
1 polymer ?
#
loop_
_entity_poly.entity_id
_entity_poly.type
_entity_poly.pdbx_seq_one_letter_code
_entity_poly.pdbx_strand_id
1 'polypeptide(L)'
;MIMTPIRTRFLFALLAAASFGFAQRGPIDEQLIFTPDHASGIYDVGETVGWTVTPGPVTPTFAYKWTIRRNNAVVLKEGKLDLSSGKDKIEITGDQPEMIYVAVEPYANLAADSTLTLLPIRPHRRAVPAVAPHPVM
;
A
#
# COMPACT_ATOMS: atom_id res chain seq x y z
N MET A 1 63.10 46.86 -20.24
CA MET A 1 62.87 46.24 -21.56
C MET A 1 61.46 45.67 -21.55
N ILE A 2 60.63 46.17 -22.46
CA ILE A 2 59.19 45.94 -22.59
C ILE A 2 58.96 44.52 -23.13
N MET A 3 57.84 43.87 -22.75
CA MET A 3 56.84 43.26 -23.66
C MET A 3 56.00 42.18 -22.97
N THR A 4 54.78 42.55 -22.57
CA THR A 4 53.57 41.73 -22.81
C THR A 4 53.20 41.91 -24.30
N PRO A 5 52.60 40.92 -24.99
CA PRO A 5 51.18 40.55 -24.80
C PRO A 5 50.95 39.03 -24.92
N ILE A 6 49.80 38.47 -24.55
CA ILE A 6 48.72 38.13 -25.51
C ILE A 6 47.51 37.61 -24.71
N ARG A 7 46.36 38.16 -25.05
CA ARG A 7 45.03 37.82 -24.58
C ARG A 7 44.57 36.53 -25.25
N THR A 8 44.21 35.50 -24.48
CA THR A 8 43.36 34.42 -24.98
C THR A 8 42.25 34.16 -23.97
N ARG A 9 41.10 34.77 -24.24
CA ARG A 9 39.82 34.53 -23.56
C ARG A 9 39.40 33.09 -23.86
N PHE A 10 39.55 32.18 -22.91
CA PHE A 10 38.84 30.90 -22.94
C PHE A 10 37.51 31.06 -22.21
N LEU A 11 36.47 31.42 -22.98
CA LEU A 11 35.09 31.12 -22.60
C LEU A 11 34.92 29.60 -22.69
N PHE A 12 34.93 28.91 -21.54
CA PHE A 12 34.51 27.51 -21.50
C PHE A 12 33.00 27.43 -21.35
N ALA A 13 32.40 26.73 -22.31
CA ALA A 13 30.98 26.58 -22.55
C ALA A 13 30.27 25.75 -21.46
N LEU A 14 29.01 26.13 -21.22
CA LEU A 14 27.88 25.37 -20.69
C LEU A 14 28.18 23.90 -20.32
N LEU A 15 28.27 23.64 -19.02
CA LEU A 15 27.99 22.31 -18.49
C LEU A 15 26.48 22.21 -18.28
N ALA A 16 25.79 21.53 -19.20
CA ALA A 16 24.39 21.18 -19.05
C ALA A 16 24.24 20.29 -17.80
N ALA A 17 23.73 20.86 -16.71
CA ALA A 17 23.30 20.10 -15.56
C ALA A 17 22.07 19.28 -15.98
N ALA A 18 22.30 18.03 -16.38
CA ALA A 18 21.24 17.04 -16.49
C ALA A 18 20.65 16.87 -15.09
N SER A 19 19.52 17.51 -14.84
CA SER A 19 18.71 17.28 -13.64
C SER A 19 18.20 15.85 -13.70
N PHE A 20 18.97 14.91 -13.17
CA PHE A 20 18.45 13.61 -12.76
C PHE A 20 17.49 13.87 -11.60
N GLY A 21 16.25 14.21 -11.96
CA GLY A 21 15.14 14.24 -11.02
C GLY A 21 14.90 12.81 -10.57
N PHE A 22 15.50 12.42 -9.46
CA PHE A 22 15.01 11.29 -8.70
C PHE A 22 13.54 11.59 -8.40
N ALA A 23 12.62 10.82 -8.95
CA ALA A 23 11.25 10.80 -8.50
C ALA A 23 11.27 10.28 -7.05
N GLN A 24 11.47 11.19 -6.10
CA GLN A 24 11.32 10.88 -4.69
C GLN A 24 9.83 10.56 -4.50
N ARG A 25 9.53 9.30 -4.18
CA ARG A 25 8.20 8.91 -3.73
C ARG A 25 7.84 9.84 -2.59
N GLY A 26 6.71 10.52 -2.68
CA GLY A 26 6.21 11.36 -1.58
C GLY A 26 6.07 10.53 -0.29
N PRO A 27 5.89 11.19 0.86
CA PRO A 27 5.63 10.51 2.13
C PRO A 27 4.55 9.43 1.95
N ILE A 28 4.80 8.23 2.48
CA ILE A 28 3.80 7.16 2.48
C ILE A 28 2.84 7.46 3.64
N ASP A 29 1.55 7.58 3.33
CA ASP A 29 0.52 7.79 4.33
C ASP A 29 0.41 6.59 5.28
N GLU A 30 0.55 6.85 6.58
CA GLU A 30 0.43 5.84 7.63
C GLU A 30 -1.04 5.55 7.91
N GLN A 31 -1.52 4.39 7.44
CA GLN A 31 -2.91 3.97 7.60
C GLN A 31 -3.15 3.07 8.83
N LEU A 32 -2.11 2.43 9.35
CA LEU A 32 -2.19 1.48 10.46
C LEU A 32 -1.06 1.72 11.45
N ILE A 33 -1.37 1.63 12.74
CA ILE A 33 -0.41 1.64 13.83
C ILE A 33 -0.41 0.25 14.47
N PHE A 34 0.78 -0.28 14.75
CA PHE A 34 0.99 -1.58 15.38
C PHE A 34 1.68 -1.41 16.73
N THR A 35 0.98 -1.77 17.80
CA THR A 35 1.51 -1.72 19.16
C THR A 35 1.77 -3.15 19.64
N PRO A 36 3.04 -3.56 19.85
CA PRO A 36 3.33 -4.87 20.41
C PRO A 36 2.86 -4.94 21.87
N ASP A 37 2.40 -6.10 22.31
CA ASP A 37 1.98 -6.30 23.71
C ASP A 37 3.17 -6.14 24.67
N HIS A 38 4.38 -6.52 24.24
CA HIS A 38 5.64 -6.22 24.93
C HIS A 38 6.45 -5.14 24.21
N ALA A 39 6.74 -4.05 24.92
CA ALA A 39 7.56 -2.95 24.41
C ALA A 39 9.01 -3.37 24.07
N SER A 40 9.52 -4.42 24.71
CA SER A 40 10.85 -4.98 24.41
C SER A 40 10.87 -5.75 23.07
N GLY A 41 9.71 -6.22 22.59
CA GLY A 41 9.61 -7.16 21.49
C GLY A 41 10.15 -8.56 21.79
N ILE A 42 10.51 -8.85 23.04
CA ILE A 42 11.01 -10.15 23.51
C ILE A 42 9.94 -10.82 24.36
N TYR A 43 9.70 -12.10 24.07
CA TYR A 43 8.71 -12.95 24.70
C TYR A 43 9.36 -14.27 25.12
N ASP A 44 8.86 -14.85 26.21
CA ASP A 44 9.31 -16.18 26.63
C ASP A 44 8.68 -17.28 25.75
N VAL A 45 9.33 -18.44 25.70
CA VAL A 45 8.74 -19.60 25.03
C VAL A 45 7.45 -20.00 25.73
N GLY A 46 6.39 -20.23 24.96
CA GLY A 46 5.05 -20.51 25.46
C GLY A 46 4.23 -19.26 25.81
N GLU A 47 4.83 -18.06 25.75
CA GLU A 47 4.10 -16.81 25.89
C GLU A 47 3.37 -16.44 24.59
N THR A 48 2.23 -15.75 24.74
CA THR A 48 1.49 -15.22 23.60
C THR A 48 2.15 -13.95 23.09
N VAL A 49 2.67 -14.03 21.87
CA VAL A 49 3.15 -12.89 21.10
C VAL A 49 1.96 -12.19 20.47
N GLY A 50 1.80 -10.90 20.72
CA GLY A 50 0.64 -10.14 20.28
C GLY A 50 0.96 -8.74 19.78
N TRP A 51 0.13 -8.27 18.85
CA TRP A 51 0.08 -6.88 18.41
C TRP A 51 -1.36 -6.40 18.42
N THR A 52 -1.59 -5.25 19.04
CA THR A 52 -2.84 -4.49 18.87
C THR A 52 -2.67 -3.59 17.65
N VAL A 53 -3.60 -3.70 16.70
CA VAL A 53 -3.61 -2.91 15.46
C VAL A 53 -4.71 -1.86 15.55
N THR A 54 -4.37 -0.60 15.32
CA THR A 54 -5.33 0.51 15.27
C THR A 54 -5.20 1.28 13.96
N PRO A 55 -6.26 1.96 13.49
CA PRO A 55 -6.13 2.93 12.41
C PRO A 55 -5.06 3.99 12.73
N GLY A 56 -4.31 4.38 11.71
CA GLY A 56 -3.37 5.49 11.76
C GLY A 56 -4.05 6.86 11.61
N PRO A 57 -3.26 7.94 11.48
CA PRO A 57 -3.79 9.28 11.25
C PRO A 57 -4.55 9.41 9.93
N VAL A 58 -4.24 8.55 8.94
CA VAL A 58 -4.93 8.50 7.66
C VAL A 58 -5.94 7.36 7.68
N THR A 59 -7.18 7.67 7.27
CA THR A 59 -8.25 6.66 7.19
C THR A 59 -7.85 5.50 6.28
N PRO A 60 -7.96 4.24 6.74
CA PRO A 60 -7.66 3.08 5.92
C PRO A 60 -8.50 3.05 4.63
N THR A 61 -7.82 2.94 3.49
CA THR A 61 -8.44 2.87 2.15
C THR A 61 -8.46 1.45 1.60
N PHE A 62 -7.83 0.50 2.30
CA PHE A 62 -7.75 -0.90 1.92
C PHE A 62 -8.27 -1.81 3.03
N ALA A 63 -8.77 -2.98 2.63
CA ALA A 63 -8.88 -4.12 3.53
C ALA A 63 -7.55 -4.87 3.53
N TYR A 64 -7.13 -5.35 4.70
CA TYR A 64 -5.83 -5.97 4.91
C TYR A 64 -5.94 -7.43 5.32
N LYS A 65 -5.03 -8.24 4.79
CA LYS A 65 -4.74 -9.59 5.29
C LYS A 65 -3.39 -9.57 5.97
N TRP A 66 -3.21 -10.46 6.93
CA TRP A 66 -1.96 -10.60 7.66
C TRP A 66 -1.50 -12.05 7.68
N THR A 67 -0.19 -12.24 7.74
CA THR A 67 0.46 -13.53 7.96
C THR A 67 1.49 -13.40 9.07
N ILE A 68 1.51 -14.35 9.99
CA ILE A 68 2.57 -14.52 10.97
C ILE A 68 3.59 -15.51 10.41
N ARG A 69 4.87 -15.16 10.46
CA ARG A 69 5.97 -15.94 9.88
C ARG A 69 7.06 -16.23 10.90
N ARG A 70 7.54 -17.47 10.88
CA ARG A 70 8.76 -17.91 11.55
C ARG A 70 9.97 -17.56 10.71
N ASN A 71 10.91 -16.81 11.29
CA ASN A 71 12.18 -16.42 10.66
C ASN A 71 12.00 -15.86 9.23
N ASN A 72 10.87 -15.19 9.00
CA ASN A 72 10.42 -14.65 7.71
C ASN A 72 10.28 -15.68 6.55
N ALA A 73 10.36 -16.98 6.83
CA ALA A 73 10.38 -18.04 5.80
C ALA A 73 9.11 -18.90 5.81
N VAL A 74 8.62 -19.27 6.99
CA VAL A 74 7.49 -20.21 7.13
C VAL A 74 6.28 -19.48 7.68
N VAL A 75 5.15 -19.51 6.97
CA VAL A 75 3.88 -18.97 7.46
C VAL A 75 3.31 -19.92 8.52
N LEU A 76 3.01 -19.38 9.69
CA LEU A 76 2.45 -20.12 10.83
C LEU A 76 0.95 -19.91 10.99
N LYS A 77 0.49 -18.68 10.73
CA LYS A 77 -0.90 -18.27 10.91
C LYS A 77 -1.23 -17.14 9.95
N GLU A 78 -2.48 -17.02 9.55
CA GLU A 78 -2.96 -15.94 8.71
C GLU A 78 -4.37 -15.52 9.09
N GLY A 79 -4.75 -14.32 8.65
CA GLY A 79 -6.08 -13.78 8.89
C GLY A 79 -6.32 -12.49 8.13
N LYS A 80 -7.44 -11.84 8.46
CA LYS A 80 -7.81 -10.52 7.95
C LYS A 80 -7.94 -9.56 9.12
N LEU A 81 -7.59 -8.30 8.90
CA LEU A 81 -7.83 -7.25 9.89
C LEU A 81 -9.29 -6.82 9.83
N ASP A 82 -9.96 -6.79 10.97
CA ASP A 82 -11.27 -6.16 11.16
C ASP A 82 -11.15 -4.97 12.12
N LEU A 83 -11.11 -3.77 11.54
CA LEU A 83 -11.00 -2.51 12.29
C LEU A 83 -12.35 -1.85 12.56
N SER A 84 -13.48 -2.55 12.33
CA SER A 84 -14.83 -1.97 12.51
C SER A 84 -15.11 -1.50 13.94
N SER A 85 -14.43 -2.08 14.93
CA SER A 85 -14.51 -1.68 16.35
C SER A 85 -13.44 -0.66 16.78
N GLY A 86 -12.62 -0.18 15.84
CA GLY A 86 -11.52 0.76 16.07
C GLY A 86 -10.17 0.12 16.38
N LYS A 87 -10.12 -1.21 16.59
CA LYS A 87 -8.88 -1.98 16.73
C LYS A 87 -9.11 -3.46 16.42
N ASP A 88 -8.02 -4.17 16.17
CA ASP A 88 -7.99 -5.62 16.06
C ASP A 88 -6.72 -6.18 16.73
N LYS A 89 -6.65 -7.49 16.92
CA LYS A 89 -5.49 -8.16 17.53
C LYS A 89 -4.95 -9.29 16.67
N ILE A 90 -3.62 -9.31 16.52
CA ILE A 90 -2.88 -10.39 15.86
C ILE A 90 -2.10 -11.13 16.94
N GLU A 91 -2.29 -12.44 17.07
CA GLU A 91 -1.68 -13.23 18.15
C GLU A 91 -1.25 -14.63 17.72
N ILE A 92 -0.15 -15.10 18.32
CA ILE A 92 0.34 -16.48 18.27
C ILE A 92 1.06 -16.84 19.56
N THR A 93 1.09 -18.13 19.90
CA THR A 93 1.96 -18.67 20.96
C THR A 93 3.15 -19.35 20.30
N GLY A 94 4.37 -18.95 20.65
CA GLY A 94 5.61 -19.57 20.16
C GLY A 94 5.99 -20.78 21.02
N ASP A 95 6.30 -21.92 20.41
CA ASP A 95 6.63 -23.17 21.10
C ASP A 95 8.14 -23.43 21.24
N GLN A 96 8.96 -22.59 20.60
CA GLN A 96 10.42 -22.67 20.63
C GLN A 96 11.06 -21.28 20.45
N PRO A 97 12.35 -21.10 20.76
CA PRO A 97 13.05 -19.84 20.55
C PRO A 97 13.18 -19.51 19.05
N GLU A 98 12.54 -18.43 18.59
CA GLU A 98 12.58 -18.00 17.18
C GLU A 98 12.13 -16.56 16.99
N MET A 99 12.40 -16.01 15.80
CA MET A 99 11.89 -14.69 15.42
C MET A 99 10.52 -14.83 14.77
N ILE A 100 9.52 -14.18 15.37
CA ILE A 100 8.15 -14.08 14.84
C ILE A 100 7.97 -12.74 14.14
N TYR A 101 7.53 -12.78 12.89
CA TYR A 101 7.25 -11.58 12.08
C TYR A 101 5.78 -11.54 11.67
N VAL A 102 5.22 -10.35 11.61
CA VAL A 102 3.91 -10.10 10.97
C VAL A 102 4.15 -9.40 9.64
N ALA A 103 3.57 -9.95 8.57
CA ALA A 103 3.45 -9.27 7.29
C ALA A 103 2.00 -8.91 7.05
N VAL A 104 1.74 -7.66 6.66
CA VAL A 104 0.39 -7.14 6.37
C VAL A 104 0.36 -6.65 4.93
N GLU A 105 -0.64 -7.10 4.18
CA GLU A 105 -0.80 -6.81 2.76
C GLU A 105 -2.23 -6.34 2.47
N PRO A 106 -2.42 -5.26 1.67
CA PRO A 106 -3.74 -4.90 1.18
C PRO A 106 -4.24 -5.99 0.21
N TYR A 107 -5.52 -6.33 0.28
CA TYR A 107 -6.14 -7.29 -0.65
C TYR A 107 -7.41 -6.76 -1.34
N ALA A 108 -8.01 -5.68 -0.86
CA ALA A 108 -9.14 -5.01 -1.50
C ALA A 108 -9.07 -3.50 -1.26
N ASN A 109 -9.55 -2.72 -2.22
CA ASN A 109 -9.63 -1.26 -2.12
C ASN A 109 -11.05 -0.85 -1.72
N LEU A 110 -11.19 -0.27 -0.52
CA LEU A 110 -12.48 0.13 0.06
C LEU A 110 -13.09 1.36 -0.65
N ALA A 111 -12.26 2.25 -1.20
CA ALA A 111 -12.71 3.45 -1.90
C ALA A 111 -13.32 3.13 -3.28
N ALA A 112 -12.78 2.11 -3.97
CA ALA A 112 -13.28 1.69 -5.28
C ALA A 112 -14.61 0.90 -5.20
N ASP A 113 -14.79 0.06 -4.18
CA ASP A 113 -16.04 -0.71 -4.01
C ASP A 113 -17.23 0.18 -3.59
N SER A 114 -16.95 1.27 -2.88
CA SER A 114 -17.96 2.27 -2.49
C SER A 114 -18.56 3.00 -3.70
N THR A 115 -17.78 3.16 -4.78
CA THR A 115 -18.24 3.86 -6.00
C THR A 115 -19.03 2.95 -6.94
N LEU A 116 -18.77 1.64 -6.96
CA LEU A 116 -19.56 0.68 -7.73
C LEU A 116 -20.98 0.46 -7.16
N THR A 117 -21.16 0.68 -5.87
CA THR A 117 -22.46 0.54 -5.19
C THR A 117 -23.43 1.70 -5.48
N LEU A 118 -22.91 2.85 -5.91
CA LEU A 118 -23.71 4.07 -6.17
C LEU A 118 -24.08 4.30 -7.64
N LEU A 119 -23.64 3.45 -8.57
CA LEU A 119 -24.09 3.57 -9.95
C LEU A 119 -25.57 3.16 -10.04
N PRO A 120 -26.49 4.06 -10.42
CA PRO A 120 -27.86 3.66 -10.69
C PRO A 120 -27.81 2.64 -11.83
N ILE A 121 -28.37 1.45 -11.59
CA ILE A 121 -28.58 0.43 -12.61
C ILE A 121 -29.35 1.10 -13.74
N ARG A 122 -28.67 1.50 -14.82
CA ARG A 122 -29.36 1.92 -16.04
C ARG A 122 -30.07 0.65 -16.53
N PRO A 123 -31.41 0.59 -16.58
CA PRO A 123 -32.06 -0.54 -17.21
C PRO A 123 -31.56 -0.58 -18.64
N HIS A 124 -30.96 -1.71 -19.01
CA HIS A 124 -30.51 -1.96 -20.36
C HIS A 124 -31.74 -1.82 -21.26
N ARG A 125 -31.88 -0.69 -21.94
CA ARG A 125 -32.99 -0.44 -22.87
C ARG A 125 -32.82 -1.47 -23.98
N ARG A 126 -33.51 -2.61 -23.85
CA ARG A 126 -33.58 -3.64 -24.88
C ARG A 126 -34.17 -2.95 -26.11
N ALA A 127 -33.32 -2.66 -27.10
CA ALA A 127 -33.77 -2.11 -28.36
C ALA A 127 -34.75 -3.13 -28.97
N VAL A 128 -36.02 -2.75 -29.07
CA VAL A 128 -37.01 -3.51 -29.83
C VAL A 128 -36.65 -3.32 -31.30
N PRO A 129 -36.33 -4.38 -32.06
CA PRO A 129 -36.08 -4.23 -33.48
C PRO A 129 -37.37 -3.78 -34.17
N ALA A 130 -37.29 -2.70 -34.95
CA ALA A 130 -38.39 -2.23 -35.77
C ALA A 130 -38.73 -3.31 -36.82
N VAL A 131 -39.95 -3.83 -36.77
CA VAL A 131 -40.52 -4.67 -37.83
C VAL A 131 -40.65 -3.79 -39.09
N ALA A 132 -40.00 -4.20 -40.18
CA ALA A 132 -40.17 -3.55 -41.47
C ALA A 132 -41.56 -3.89 -42.05
N PRO A 133 -42.27 -2.93 -42.67
CA PRO A 133 -43.54 -3.22 -43.34
C PRO A 133 -43.28 -4.11 -44.57
N HIS A 134 -44.08 -5.16 -44.71
CA HIS A 134 -44.08 -6.03 -45.87
C HIS A 134 -44.57 -5.26 -47.11
N PRO A 135 -43.92 -5.39 -48.28
CA PRO A 135 -44.44 -4.82 -49.51
C PRO A 135 -45.63 -5.66 -49.99
N VAL A 136 -46.77 -5.01 -50.16
CA VAL A 136 -47.95 -5.56 -50.83
C VAL A 136 -47.71 -5.44 -52.34
N MET A 137 -47.82 -6.56 -53.06
CA MET A 137 -47.94 -6.58 -54.53
C MET A 137 -49.29 -6.03 -54.97
#